data_AF-A0A537X5M9-F1
#
_entry.id   AF-A0A537X5M9-F1
#
_cell.length_a   1.000
_cell.length_b   1.000
_cell.length_c   1.000
_cell.angle_alpha   90.00
_cell.angle_beta   90.00
_cell.angle_gamma   90.00
#
_symmetry.space_group_name_H-M   'P 1'
#
loop_
_entity.id
_entity.type
_entity.pdbx_description
1 polymer ?
#
loop_
_entity_poly.entity_id
_entity_poly.type
_entity_poly.pdbx_seq_one_letter_code
_entity_poly.pdbx_strand_id
1 'polypeptide(L)'
;MRIVSLLPSATEIVYALNLGEELVGITHECDWPPQARSKRIVSHSTLPTGASPAEVDRMVSASLEGGTPIYRLDHEAIRELRPDVVITQDLCAVCAVPSGHVHEALDLLGCPAEVVSLDPSSLDDVLDCVVQVGRVSGTDRQAEACVAQLRDRLDRVKRSVAGLDRPRTFALEWGDPPFNGGHWVPEMIEAAGGESLLGSHGTPSVRLTWETIRTAAPDAVVFMPCGYNLEAAIREGKTLMDRPELAVVQQFFAADASAYFSRP
;
A
#
# COMPACT_ATOMS: atom_id res chain seq x y z
N MET A 1 9.84 12.82 20.79
CA MET A 1 9.26 13.15 19.47
C MET A 1 7.82 12.64 19.45
N ARG A 2 6.93 13.30 18.73
CA ARG A 2 5.51 12.96 18.59
C ARG A 2 5.21 12.74 17.11
N ILE A 3 4.99 11.48 16.73
CA ILE A 3 4.79 11.07 15.34
C ILE A 3 3.31 10.84 15.10
N VAL A 4 2.81 11.40 14.00
CA VAL A 4 1.52 11.05 13.42
C VAL A 4 1.76 10.32 12.11
N SER A 5 1.10 9.17 11.92
CA SER A 5 1.15 8.40 10.69
C SER A 5 -0.20 8.42 9.98
N LEU A 6 -0.20 8.82 8.70
CA LEU A 6 -1.40 8.96 7.87
C LEU A 6 -1.56 7.82 6.84
N LEU A 7 -0.87 6.69 7.05
CA LEU A 7 -0.97 5.49 6.23
C LEU A 7 -0.52 4.24 7.02
N PRO A 8 -1.11 3.06 6.77
CA PRO A 8 -0.76 1.83 7.49
C PRO A 8 0.72 1.44 7.41
N SER A 9 1.34 1.49 6.21
CA SER A 9 2.75 1.13 6.02
C SER A 9 3.70 1.95 6.90
N ALA A 10 3.53 3.28 6.94
CA ALA A 10 4.33 4.13 7.80
C ALA A 10 4.15 3.79 9.29
N THR A 11 2.95 3.40 9.71
CA THR A 11 2.72 2.94 11.09
C THR A 11 3.54 1.67 11.36
N GLU A 12 3.54 0.72 10.43
CA GLU A 12 4.33 -0.51 10.55
C GLU A 12 5.84 -0.22 10.60
N ILE A 13 6.34 0.71 9.77
CA ILE A 13 7.74 1.18 9.82
C ILE A 13 8.07 1.79 11.18
N VAL A 14 7.22 2.69 11.71
CA VAL A 14 7.43 3.33 13.01
C VAL A 14 7.55 2.27 14.12
N TYR A 15 6.69 1.25 14.11
CA TYR A 15 6.81 0.14 15.07
C TYR A 15 8.06 -0.72 14.85
N ALA A 16 8.44 -1.00 13.60
CA ALA A 16 9.66 -1.75 13.27
C ALA A 16 10.93 -1.04 13.79
N LEU A 17 10.90 0.29 13.89
CA LEU A 17 11.98 1.12 14.44
C LEU A 17 11.91 1.29 15.96
N ASN A 18 11.00 0.59 16.64
CA ASN A 18 10.73 0.67 18.08
C ASN A 18 10.24 2.04 18.56
N LEU A 19 9.53 2.78 17.70
CA LEU A 19 8.99 4.12 17.99
C LEU A 19 7.49 4.08 18.32
N GLY A 20 7.01 2.94 18.83
CA GLY A 20 5.61 2.72 19.13
C GLY A 20 5.06 3.67 20.20
N GLU A 21 5.89 4.14 21.14
CA GLU A 21 5.49 5.11 22.17
C GLU A 21 5.44 6.55 21.63
N GLU A 22 6.32 6.88 20.69
CA GLU A 22 6.39 8.15 19.97
C GLU A 22 5.25 8.31 18.96
N LEU A 23 4.67 7.20 18.49
CA LEU A 23 3.47 7.22 17.66
C LEU A 23 2.26 7.65 18.50
N VAL A 24 1.75 8.85 18.23
CA VAL A 24 0.65 9.46 18.99
C VAL A 24 -0.66 9.55 18.20
N GLY A 25 -0.61 9.44 16.86
CA GLY A 25 -1.80 9.45 16.02
C GLY A 25 -1.66 8.60 14.76
N ILE A 26 -2.77 8.00 14.32
CA ILE A 26 -2.86 7.06 13.20
C ILE A 26 -4.11 7.30 12.34
N THR A 27 -4.21 6.64 11.18
CA THR A 27 -5.50 6.51 10.48
C THR A 27 -6.34 5.37 11.07
N HIS A 28 -7.62 5.33 10.71
CA HIS A 28 -8.52 4.23 11.06
C HIS A 28 -8.15 2.88 10.40
N GLU A 29 -7.28 2.90 9.38
CA GLU A 29 -6.81 1.69 8.68
C GLU A 29 -5.53 1.10 9.29
N CYS A 30 -4.87 1.84 10.17
CA CYS A 30 -3.64 1.41 10.83
C CYS A 30 -3.97 0.36 11.91
N ASP A 31 -3.65 -0.90 11.62
CA ASP A 31 -4.09 -2.02 12.43
C ASP A 31 -3.01 -3.05 12.79
N TRP A 32 -1.78 -2.82 12.34
CA TRP A 32 -0.62 -3.64 12.62
C TRP A 32 0.55 -2.78 13.16
N PRO A 33 1.30 -3.27 14.17
CA PRO A 33 0.97 -4.41 15.03
C PRO A 33 -0.34 -4.13 15.82
N PRO A 34 -0.99 -5.12 16.44
CA PRO A 34 -2.33 -4.94 17.04
C PRO A 34 -2.44 -3.78 18.04
N GLN A 35 -1.33 -3.42 18.69
CA GLN A 35 -1.22 -2.28 19.61
C GLN A 35 -1.42 -0.93 18.91
N ALA A 36 -1.19 -0.81 17.61
CA ALA A 36 -1.45 0.39 16.83
C ALA A 36 -2.91 0.85 16.97
N ARG A 37 -3.86 -0.10 17.07
CA ARG A 37 -5.30 0.18 17.20
C ARG A 37 -5.67 0.98 18.45
N SER A 38 -4.79 1.08 19.45
CA SER A 38 -5.05 1.90 20.65
C SER A 38 -4.63 3.36 20.49
N LYS A 39 -3.97 3.73 19.38
CA LYS A 39 -3.53 5.11 19.12
C LYS A 39 -4.71 5.99 18.69
N ARG A 40 -4.56 7.30 18.87
CA ARG A 40 -5.61 8.27 18.50
C ARG A 40 -5.79 8.27 16.99
N ILE A 41 -7.02 8.07 16.53
CA ILE A 41 -7.35 8.24 15.10
C ILE A 41 -7.35 9.74 14.78
N VAL A 42 -6.65 10.13 13.70
CA VAL A 42 -6.52 11.52 13.24
C VAL A 42 -6.99 11.73 11.81
N SER A 43 -7.44 10.67 11.12
CA SER A 43 -8.06 10.77 9.81
C SER A 43 -9.20 9.78 9.64
N HIS A 44 -10.20 10.19 8.85
CA HIS A 44 -11.36 9.38 8.53
C HIS A 44 -11.56 9.31 7.02
N SER A 45 -11.90 8.13 6.52
CA SER A 45 -12.35 7.95 5.15
C SER A 45 -13.81 8.40 5.03
N THR A 46 -14.14 9.03 3.91
CA THR A 46 -15.53 9.35 3.55
C THR A 46 -16.12 8.33 2.58
N LEU A 47 -15.37 7.27 2.24
CA LEU A 47 -15.89 6.16 1.45
C LEU A 47 -16.96 5.39 2.26
N PRO A 48 -18.09 4.99 1.65
CA PRO A 48 -19.11 4.22 2.34
C PRO A 48 -18.58 2.85 2.76
N THR A 49 -18.88 2.46 4.00
CA THR A 49 -18.60 1.10 4.47
C THR A 49 -19.34 0.09 3.59
N GLY A 50 -18.62 -0.86 3.01
CA GLY A 50 -19.19 -1.90 2.16
C GLY A 50 -19.49 -1.47 0.72
N ALA A 51 -18.95 -0.34 0.27
CA ALA A 51 -18.97 0.03 -1.14
C ALA A 51 -18.34 -1.08 -2.00
N SER A 52 -18.96 -1.37 -3.15
CA SER A 52 -18.42 -2.30 -4.14
C SER A 52 -17.15 -1.76 -4.80
N PRO A 53 -16.30 -2.64 -5.39
CA PRO A 53 -15.11 -2.20 -6.11
C PRO A 53 -15.38 -1.10 -7.16
N ALA A 54 -16.44 -1.25 -7.95
CA ALA A 54 -16.83 -0.27 -8.95
C ALA A 54 -17.37 1.05 -8.36
N GLU A 55 -17.93 1.03 -7.15
CA GLU A 55 -18.33 2.26 -6.44
C GLU A 55 -17.11 3.02 -5.92
N VAL A 56 -16.16 2.31 -5.31
CA VAL A 56 -14.91 2.91 -4.83
C VAL A 56 -14.14 3.52 -6.00
N ASP A 57 -13.96 2.80 -7.12
CA ASP A 57 -13.27 3.32 -8.31
C ASP A 57 -13.91 4.62 -8.83
N ARG A 58 -15.25 4.69 -8.89
CA ARG A 58 -15.96 5.91 -9.31
C ARG A 58 -15.75 7.07 -8.34
N MET A 59 -15.78 6.83 -7.04
CA MET A 59 -15.59 7.87 -6.03
C MET A 59 -14.16 8.41 -6.02
N VAL A 60 -13.18 7.52 -6.11
CA VAL A 60 -11.75 7.87 -6.20
C VAL A 60 -11.50 8.68 -7.46
N SER A 61 -11.99 8.22 -8.62
CA SER A 61 -11.85 8.94 -9.90
C SER A 61 -12.45 10.34 -9.81
N ALA A 62 -13.66 10.46 -9.25
CA ALA A 62 -14.30 11.76 -9.06
C ALA A 62 -13.53 12.68 -8.11
N SER A 63 -12.94 12.15 -7.03
CA SER A 63 -12.10 12.92 -6.11
C SER A 63 -10.84 13.45 -6.79
N LEU A 64 -10.20 12.65 -7.65
CA LEU A 64 -9.00 13.05 -8.39
C LEU A 64 -9.29 14.14 -9.43
N GLU A 65 -10.50 14.18 -9.99
CA GLU A 65 -10.96 15.21 -10.93
C GLU A 65 -11.41 16.53 -10.25
N GLY A 66 -11.06 16.73 -8.96
CA GLY A 66 -11.42 17.92 -8.19
C GLY A 66 -12.76 17.79 -7.45
N GLY A 67 -13.28 16.56 -7.31
CA GLY A 67 -14.44 16.26 -6.48
C GLY A 67 -14.14 16.26 -4.98
N THR A 68 -15.07 15.75 -4.19
CA THR A 68 -14.95 15.70 -2.72
C THR A 68 -13.77 14.81 -2.30
N PRO A 69 -12.85 15.29 -1.44
CA PRO A 69 -11.78 14.47 -0.90
C PRO A 69 -12.31 13.22 -0.20
N ILE A 70 -11.69 12.07 -0.47
CA ILE A 70 -12.08 10.80 0.17
C ILE A 70 -11.53 10.62 1.59
N TYR A 71 -10.73 11.58 2.05
CA TYR A 71 -10.19 11.65 3.40
C TYR A 71 -10.44 13.00 4.06
N ARG A 72 -10.62 12.96 5.38
CA ARG A 72 -10.69 14.16 6.23
C ARG A 72 -9.75 14.01 7.42
N LEU A 73 -8.91 15.01 7.64
CA LEU A 73 -8.09 15.13 8.84
C LEU A 73 -8.91 15.64 10.02
N ASP A 74 -8.69 15.07 11.20
CA ASP A 74 -9.21 15.56 12.47
C ASP A 74 -8.29 16.67 12.99
N HIS A 75 -8.64 17.92 12.66
CA HIS A 75 -7.88 19.11 13.02
C HIS A 75 -7.79 19.32 14.54
N GLU A 76 -8.81 18.91 15.30
CA GLU A 76 -8.80 19.02 16.76
C GLU A 76 -7.80 18.02 17.33
N ALA A 77 -7.87 16.75 16.90
CA ALA A 77 -6.92 15.73 17.33
C ALA A 77 -5.48 16.12 16.96
N ILE A 78 -5.20 16.60 15.74
CA ILE A 78 -3.85 17.05 15.36
C ILE A 78 -3.38 18.19 16.27
N ARG A 79 -4.25 19.17 16.57
CA ARG A 79 -3.92 20.29 17.45
C ARG A 79 -3.60 19.84 18.88
N GLU A 80 -4.41 18.94 19.45
CA GLU A 80 -4.17 18.37 20.79
C GLU A 80 -2.88 17.55 20.82
N LEU A 81 -2.67 16.77 19.76
CA LEU A 81 -1.53 15.90 19.63
C LEU A 81 -0.23 16.64 19.30
N ARG A 82 -0.21 17.90 18.87
CA ARG A 82 1.01 18.69 18.65
C ARG A 82 2.17 17.85 18.07
N PRO A 83 2.01 17.25 16.88
CA PRO A 83 3.04 16.39 16.30
C PRO A 83 4.32 17.18 16.01
N ASP A 84 5.45 16.49 16.10
CA ASP A 84 6.74 16.96 15.59
C ASP A 84 6.92 16.52 14.13
N VAL A 85 6.38 15.35 13.77
CA VAL A 85 6.47 14.73 12.44
C VAL A 85 5.11 14.18 12.04
N VAL A 86 4.70 14.42 10.80
CA VAL A 86 3.54 13.81 10.14
C VAL A 86 4.02 13.03 8.93
N ILE A 87 3.84 11.70 8.95
CA ILE A 87 4.22 10.83 7.84
C ILE A 87 2.99 10.57 6.97
N THR A 88 3.11 10.79 5.68
CA THR A 88 2.03 10.60 4.69
C THR A 88 2.57 9.99 3.37
N GLN A 89 1.76 9.97 2.31
CA GLN A 89 2.16 9.67 0.94
C GLN A 89 1.33 10.48 -0.07
N ASP A 90 1.88 10.65 -1.27
CA ASP A 90 1.22 11.14 -2.49
C ASP A 90 1.04 10.03 -3.55
N LEU A 91 1.62 8.85 -3.34
CA LEU A 91 1.60 7.72 -4.26
C LEU A 91 0.19 7.24 -4.64
N CYS A 92 -0.68 7.08 -3.64
CA CYS A 92 -2.04 6.57 -3.82
C CYS A 92 -3.04 7.45 -3.09
N ALA A 93 -3.89 8.12 -3.87
CA ALA A 93 -4.97 8.96 -3.36
C ALA A 93 -6.03 8.19 -2.57
N VAL A 94 -6.04 6.85 -2.67
CA VAL A 94 -6.94 5.96 -1.94
C VAL A 94 -6.41 5.56 -0.58
N CYS A 95 -5.10 5.50 -0.35
CA CYS A 95 -4.57 4.88 0.88
C CYS A 95 -4.08 5.90 1.92
N ALA A 96 -3.99 7.19 1.56
CA ALA A 96 -3.56 8.22 2.49
C ALA A 96 -4.05 9.61 2.11
N VAL A 97 -3.81 10.56 3.02
CA VAL A 97 -4.08 11.98 2.79
C VAL A 97 -2.90 12.61 2.04
N PRO A 98 -3.08 13.17 0.84
CA PRO A 98 -1.98 13.79 0.09
C PRO A 98 -1.24 14.85 0.90
N SER A 99 0.07 14.95 0.73
CA SER A 99 0.96 15.86 1.46
C SER A 99 0.50 17.30 1.40
N GLY A 100 0.01 17.77 0.25
CA GLY A 100 -0.55 19.12 0.09
C GLY A 100 -1.68 19.43 1.07
N HIS A 101 -2.63 18.50 1.26
CA HIS A 101 -3.71 18.67 2.25
C HIS A 101 -3.20 18.63 3.69
N VAL A 102 -2.14 17.85 3.96
CA VAL A 102 -1.48 17.83 5.27
C VAL A 102 -0.84 19.19 5.56
N HIS A 103 -0.07 19.73 4.61
CA HIS A 103 0.53 21.06 4.72
C HIS A 103 -0.53 22.15 4.97
N GLU A 104 -1.60 22.17 4.17
CA GLU A 104 -2.71 23.12 4.37
C GLU A 104 -3.33 23.02 5.76
N ALA A 105 -3.56 21.79 6.25
CA ALA A 105 -4.10 21.57 7.60
C ALA A 105 -3.13 22.07 8.69
N LEU A 106 -1.83 21.77 8.56
CA LEU A 106 -0.82 22.20 9.53
C LEU A 106 -0.66 23.73 9.55
N ASP A 107 -0.67 24.38 8.38
CA ASP A 107 -0.62 25.84 8.25
C ASP A 107 -1.83 26.51 8.91
N LEU A 108 -3.04 26.00 8.66
CA LEU A 108 -4.27 26.48 9.32
C LEU A 108 -4.23 26.32 10.84
N LEU A 109 -3.53 25.29 11.33
CA LEU A 109 -3.37 25.02 12.75
C LEU A 109 -2.20 25.78 13.40
N GLY A 110 -1.33 26.41 12.61
CA GLY A 110 -0.06 26.96 13.09
C GLY A 110 0.86 25.88 13.68
N CYS A 111 0.77 24.65 13.18
CA CYS A 111 1.52 23.50 13.68
C CYS A 111 2.83 23.34 12.88
N PRO A 112 4.02 23.39 13.53
CA PRO A 112 5.30 23.39 12.84
C PRO A 112 5.82 21.98 12.50
N ALA A 113 4.94 20.98 12.45
CA ALA A 113 5.35 19.59 12.25
C ALA A 113 6.02 19.40 10.88
N GLU A 114 7.09 18.60 10.83
CA GLU A 114 7.71 18.19 9.59
C GLU A 114 6.83 17.18 8.86
N VAL A 115 6.51 17.43 7.59
CA VAL A 115 5.74 16.49 6.75
C VAL A 115 6.72 15.63 5.97
N VAL A 116 6.58 14.31 6.11
CA VAL A 116 7.41 13.31 5.44
C VAL A 116 6.51 12.50 4.52
N SER A 117 6.67 12.66 3.20
CA SER A 117 5.97 11.82 2.21
C SER A 117 6.81 10.59 1.87
N LEU A 118 6.20 9.41 1.93
CA LEU A 118 6.79 8.12 1.56
C LEU A 118 6.16 7.65 0.25
N ASP A 119 6.90 7.77 -0.85
CA ASP A 119 6.38 7.54 -2.21
C ASP A 119 7.21 6.48 -2.97
N PRO A 120 7.24 5.22 -2.50
CA PRO A 120 8.07 4.21 -3.12
C PRO A 120 7.52 3.78 -4.49
N SER A 121 8.41 3.62 -5.47
CA SER A 121 8.07 3.10 -6.80
C SER A 121 8.69 1.73 -7.09
N SER A 122 9.74 1.36 -6.36
CA SER A 122 10.47 0.08 -6.46
C SER A 122 10.61 -0.59 -5.10
N LEU A 123 11.01 -1.87 -5.04
CA LEU A 123 11.32 -2.55 -3.77
C LEU A 123 12.47 -1.89 -3.03
N ASP A 124 13.45 -1.33 -3.74
CA ASP A 124 14.53 -0.59 -3.09
C ASP A 124 14.01 0.73 -2.49
N ASP A 125 13.08 1.43 -3.15
CA ASP A 125 12.46 2.63 -2.57
C ASP A 125 11.64 2.29 -1.31
N VAL A 126 10.99 1.12 -1.28
CA VAL A 126 10.29 0.63 -0.08
C VAL A 126 11.27 0.51 1.10
N LEU A 127 12.45 -0.05 0.86
CA LEU A 127 13.49 -0.14 1.88
C LEU A 127 14.04 1.24 2.26
N ASP A 128 14.16 2.15 1.31
CA ASP A 128 14.62 3.52 1.55
C ASP A 128 13.60 4.32 2.38
N CYS A 129 12.29 4.02 2.29
CA CYS A 129 11.28 4.59 3.18
C CYS A 129 11.57 4.28 4.65
N VAL A 130 12.04 3.06 4.96
CA VAL A 130 12.47 2.69 6.33
C VAL A 130 13.64 3.57 6.79
N VAL A 131 14.61 3.82 5.90
CA VAL A 131 15.76 4.70 6.17
C VAL A 131 15.30 6.15 6.36
N GLN A 132 14.37 6.64 5.56
CA GLN A 132 13.81 7.98 5.65
C GLN A 132 13.11 8.21 7.00
N VAL A 133 12.26 7.27 7.43
CA VAL A 133 11.64 7.32 8.77
C VAL A 133 12.71 7.20 9.86
N GLY A 134 13.74 6.38 9.66
CA GLY A 134 14.90 6.28 10.55
C GLY A 134 15.59 7.62 10.78
N ARG A 135 15.89 8.34 9.70
CA ARG A 135 16.59 9.65 9.75
C ARG A 135 15.77 10.71 10.46
N VAL A 136 14.50 10.89 10.08
CA VAL A 136 13.65 11.93 10.69
C VAL A 136 13.40 11.66 12.18
N SER A 137 13.41 10.38 12.59
CA SER A 137 13.20 9.99 13.98
C SER A 137 14.48 9.83 14.82
N GLY A 138 15.67 9.95 14.21
CA GLY A 138 16.95 9.73 14.87
C GLY A 138 17.22 8.27 15.25
N THR A 139 16.68 7.32 14.47
CA THR A 139 16.81 5.86 14.65
C THR A 139 17.57 5.18 13.51
N ASP A 140 18.57 5.86 12.96
CA ASP A 140 19.36 5.41 11.79
C ASP A 140 19.87 3.96 11.92
N ARG A 141 20.43 3.60 13.08
CA ARG A 141 20.95 2.24 13.32
C ARG A 141 19.87 1.17 13.28
N GLN A 142 18.69 1.46 13.82
CA GLN A 142 17.55 0.55 13.81
C GLN A 142 17.03 0.38 12.38
N ALA A 143 16.97 1.47 11.61
CA ALA A 143 16.56 1.44 10.21
C ALA A 143 17.54 0.64 9.34
N GLU A 144 18.84 0.89 9.46
CA GLU A 144 19.88 0.12 8.76
C GLU A 144 19.80 -1.38 9.09
N ALA A 145 19.63 -1.74 10.37
CA ALA A 145 19.48 -3.12 10.79
C ALA A 145 18.20 -3.77 10.24
N CYS A 146 17.08 -3.05 10.23
CA CYS A 146 15.82 -3.50 9.66
C CYS A 146 15.96 -3.77 8.16
N VAL A 147 16.50 -2.81 7.40
CA VAL A 147 16.72 -2.93 5.96
C VAL A 147 17.66 -4.09 5.64
N ALA A 148 18.73 -4.28 6.41
CA ALA A 148 19.63 -5.43 6.22
C ALA A 148 18.89 -6.77 6.35
N GLN A 149 18.01 -6.90 7.36
CA GLN A 149 17.20 -8.12 7.54
C GLN A 149 16.20 -8.35 6.40
N LEU A 150 15.59 -7.28 5.90
CA LEU A 150 14.65 -7.34 4.78
C LEU A 150 15.36 -7.73 3.47
N ARG A 151 16.53 -7.15 3.19
CA ARG A 151 17.38 -7.52 2.04
C ARG A 151 17.81 -8.98 2.12
N ASP A 152 18.27 -9.43 3.28
CA ASP A 152 18.63 -10.84 3.49
C ASP A 152 17.45 -11.78 3.24
N ARG A 153 16.23 -11.38 3.60
CA ARG A 153 15.02 -12.15 3.34
C ARG A 153 14.71 -12.20 1.84
N LEU A 154 14.81 -11.09 1.12
CA LEU A 154 14.61 -11.02 -0.32
C LEU A 154 15.62 -11.91 -1.06
N ASP A 155 16.89 -11.88 -0.65
CA ASP A 155 17.95 -12.70 -1.23
C ASP A 155 17.77 -14.19 -0.95
N ARG A 156 17.19 -14.57 0.21
CA ARG A 156 16.81 -15.96 0.47
C ARG A 156 15.70 -16.42 -0.48
N VAL A 157 14.69 -15.59 -0.73
CA VAL A 157 13.61 -15.92 -1.69
C VAL A 157 14.20 -16.10 -3.08
N LYS A 158 14.94 -15.11 -3.59
CA LYS A 158 15.58 -15.16 -4.92
C LYS A 158 16.44 -16.42 -5.11
N ARG A 159 17.22 -16.81 -4.09
CA ARG A 159 18.02 -18.05 -4.14
C ARG A 159 17.18 -19.32 -4.13
N SER A 160 16.06 -19.35 -3.41
CA SER A 160 15.21 -20.54 -3.30
C SER A 160 14.50 -20.90 -4.60
N VAL A 161 14.32 -19.92 -5.50
CA VAL A 161 13.66 -20.09 -6.80
C VAL A 161 14.63 -20.07 -7.98
N ALA A 162 15.93 -19.95 -7.73
CA ALA A 162 16.93 -19.87 -8.78
C ALA A 162 16.98 -21.17 -9.60
N GLY A 163 16.88 -21.05 -10.93
CA GLY A 163 16.92 -22.17 -11.86
C GLY A 163 15.61 -22.95 -12.00
N LEU A 164 14.52 -22.50 -11.34
CA LEU A 164 13.17 -23.00 -11.61
C LEU A 164 12.60 -22.34 -12.87
N ASP A 165 11.54 -22.95 -13.42
CA ASP A 165 10.76 -22.35 -14.50
C ASP A 165 10.13 -21.04 -14.02
N ARG A 166 10.03 -20.06 -14.93
CA ARG A 166 9.50 -18.73 -14.64
C ARG A 166 8.07 -18.60 -15.14
N PRO A 167 7.05 -18.88 -14.31
CA PRO A 167 5.65 -18.78 -14.76
C PRO A 167 5.30 -17.33 -15.09
N ARG A 168 4.58 -17.15 -16.20
CA ARG A 168 4.03 -15.87 -16.63
C ARG A 168 2.91 -15.48 -15.66
N THR A 169 3.17 -14.47 -14.84
CA THR A 169 2.34 -14.16 -13.67
C THR A 169 1.72 -12.79 -13.84
N PHE A 170 0.39 -12.72 -13.71
CA PHE A 170 -0.35 -11.46 -13.69
C PHE A 170 -0.82 -11.16 -12.26
N ALA A 171 -0.39 -10.02 -11.73
CA ALA A 171 -0.89 -9.46 -10.49
C ALA A 171 -2.16 -8.65 -10.77
N LEU A 172 -3.29 -9.08 -10.20
CA LEU A 172 -4.58 -8.43 -10.30
C LEU A 172 -4.85 -7.68 -8.98
N GLU A 173 -4.68 -6.36 -9.00
CA GLU A 173 -4.78 -5.48 -7.83
C GLU A 173 -6.23 -4.98 -7.58
N TRP A 174 -7.08 -5.05 -8.59
CA TRP A 174 -8.49 -4.68 -8.49
C TRP A 174 -9.31 -5.47 -9.50
N GLY A 175 -10.50 -5.94 -9.12
CA GLY A 175 -11.34 -6.79 -9.97
C GLY A 175 -12.23 -6.01 -10.94
N ASP A 176 -12.78 -4.85 -10.55
CA ASP A 176 -13.76 -4.14 -11.37
C ASP A 176 -13.64 -2.60 -11.28
N PRO A 177 -13.16 -1.93 -12.35
CA PRO A 177 -12.55 -2.53 -13.55
C PRO A 177 -11.19 -3.18 -13.22
N PRO A 178 -10.64 -4.09 -14.05
CA PRO A 178 -9.42 -4.79 -13.67
C PRO A 178 -8.20 -3.85 -13.68
N PHE A 179 -7.39 -3.85 -12.62
CA PHE A 179 -6.09 -3.16 -12.57
C PHE A 179 -4.95 -4.17 -12.41
N ASN A 180 -3.82 -3.91 -13.08
CA ASN A 180 -2.58 -4.64 -12.80
C ASN A 180 -1.97 -4.22 -11.46
N GLY A 181 -0.97 -4.97 -10.98
CA GLY A 181 -0.05 -4.50 -9.95
C GLY A 181 1.08 -3.65 -10.55
N GLY A 182 1.18 -2.40 -10.11
CA GLY A 182 2.25 -1.46 -10.49
C GLY A 182 3.36 -1.35 -9.45
N HIS A 183 4.17 -0.29 -9.57
CA HIS A 183 5.27 0.08 -8.69
C HIS A 183 6.25 -1.09 -8.44
N TRP A 184 6.34 -1.57 -7.20
CA TRP A 184 7.24 -2.63 -6.75
C TRP A 184 6.69 -4.04 -7.03
N VAL A 185 5.41 -4.19 -7.38
CA VAL A 185 4.78 -5.52 -7.56
C VAL A 185 5.45 -6.33 -8.67
N PRO A 186 5.78 -5.77 -9.86
CA PRO A 186 6.55 -6.50 -10.86
C PRO A 186 7.87 -7.06 -10.32
N GLU A 187 8.59 -6.29 -9.51
CA GLU A 187 9.84 -6.74 -8.87
C GLU A 187 9.60 -7.83 -7.84
N MET A 188 8.49 -7.79 -7.11
CA MET A 188 8.09 -8.89 -6.19
C MET A 188 7.86 -10.19 -6.95
N ILE A 189 7.15 -10.14 -8.08
CA ILE A 189 6.90 -11.32 -8.93
C ILE A 189 8.22 -11.90 -9.43
N GLU A 190 9.10 -11.05 -9.95
CA GLU A 190 10.39 -11.48 -10.48
C GLU A 190 11.32 -12.01 -9.39
N ALA A 191 11.33 -11.40 -8.21
CA ALA A 191 12.09 -11.89 -7.06
C ALA A 191 11.58 -13.25 -6.55
N ALA A 192 10.27 -13.52 -6.71
CA ALA A 192 9.65 -14.81 -6.44
C ALA A 192 9.82 -15.83 -7.59
N GLY A 193 10.54 -15.47 -8.66
CA GLY A 193 10.88 -16.36 -9.77
C GLY A 193 9.92 -16.30 -10.96
N GLY A 194 8.90 -15.45 -10.92
CA GLY A 194 7.96 -15.28 -12.03
C GLY A 194 8.51 -14.42 -13.18
N GLU A 195 7.75 -14.39 -14.28
CA GLU A 195 7.79 -13.34 -15.30
C GLU A 195 6.57 -12.44 -15.07
N SER A 196 6.78 -11.17 -14.71
CA SER A 196 5.67 -10.23 -14.50
C SER A 196 5.02 -9.85 -15.83
N LEU A 197 3.70 -10.02 -15.92
CA LEU A 197 2.90 -9.62 -17.07
C LEU A 197 2.13 -8.34 -16.81
N LEU A 198 1.98 -7.54 -17.87
CA LEU A 198 1.12 -6.35 -17.93
C LEU A 198 1.43 -5.29 -16.86
N GLY A 199 2.61 -5.32 -16.24
CA GLY A 199 3.12 -4.29 -15.34
C GLY A 199 4.59 -3.99 -15.65
N SER A 200 5.03 -2.76 -15.36
CA SER A 200 6.44 -2.34 -15.52
C SER A 200 6.98 -1.83 -14.19
N HIS A 201 8.27 -2.04 -13.94
CA HIS A 201 8.94 -1.58 -12.72
C HIS A 201 8.78 -0.07 -12.56
N GLY A 202 8.47 0.40 -11.36
CA GLY A 202 8.38 1.84 -11.08
C GLY A 202 7.14 2.55 -11.63
N THR A 203 6.31 1.90 -12.45
CA THR A 203 5.15 2.55 -13.08
C THR A 203 3.86 2.30 -12.28
N PRO A 204 2.98 3.30 -12.12
CA PRO A 204 1.71 3.12 -11.41
C PRO A 204 0.84 2.00 -11.99
N SER A 205 -0.04 1.47 -11.15
CA SER A 205 -1.10 0.57 -11.57
C SER A 205 -2.02 1.26 -12.58
N VAL A 206 -2.39 0.55 -13.63
CA VAL A 206 -3.22 1.04 -14.73
C VAL A 206 -4.45 0.17 -14.89
N ARG A 207 -5.55 0.83 -15.27
CA ARG A 207 -6.79 0.15 -15.64
C ARG A 207 -6.56 -0.63 -16.94
N LEU A 208 -6.95 -1.90 -16.93
CA LEU A 208 -6.88 -2.81 -18.07
C LEU A 208 -8.29 -3.20 -18.54
N THR A 209 -8.31 -3.96 -19.64
CA THR A 209 -9.51 -4.69 -20.05
C THR A 209 -9.30 -6.18 -19.82
N TRP A 210 -10.38 -6.91 -19.53
CA TRP A 210 -10.34 -8.37 -19.42
C TRP A 210 -9.82 -9.05 -20.69
N GLU A 211 -10.10 -8.46 -21.86
CA GLU A 211 -9.58 -8.93 -23.15
C GLU A 211 -8.05 -8.79 -23.27
N THR A 212 -7.49 -7.70 -22.74
CA THR A 212 -6.03 -7.52 -22.64
C THR A 212 -5.42 -8.61 -21.76
N ILE A 213 -6.05 -8.92 -20.63
CA ILE A 213 -5.59 -9.98 -19.70
C ILE A 213 -5.64 -11.35 -20.39
N ARG A 214 -6.74 -11.68 -21.08
CA ARG A 214 -6.90 -12.91 -21.85
C ARG A 214 -5.81 -13.06 -22.92
N THR A 215 -5.52 -11.97 -23.64
CA THR A 215 -4.52 -11.95 -24.72
C THR A 215 -3.10 -12.15 -24.20
N ALA A 216 -2.80 -11.62 -23.01
CA ALA A 216 -1.50 -11.82 -22.37
C ALA A 216 -1.24 -13.28 -21.95
N ALA A 217 -2.30 -14.08 -21.81
CA ALA A 217 -2.28 -15.50 -21.48
C ALA A 217 -1.35 -15.81 -20.27
N PRO A 218 -1.69 -15.32 -19.06
CA PRO A 218 -0.92 -15.63 -17.87
C PRO A 218 -1.06 -17.12 -17.49
N ASP A 219 0.05 -17.72 -17.07
CA ASP A 219 0.08 -19.06 -16.47
C ASP A 219 -0.56 -19.01 -15.08
N ALA A 220 -0.27 -17.94 -14.33
CA ALA A 220 -0.77 -17.70 -12.98
C ALA A 220 -1.36 -16.30 -12.83
N VAL A 221 -2.47 -16.20 -12.10
CA VAL A 221 -3.02 -14.93 -11.60
C VAL A 221 -2.87 -14.88 -10.10
N VAL A 222 -2.30 -13.80 -9.59
CA VAL A 222 -2.27 -13.47 -8.16
C VAL A 222 -3.26 -12.34 -7.94
N PHE A 223 -4.43 -12.68 -7.42
CA PHE A 223 -5.45 -11.72 -7.03
C PHE A 223 -5.13 -11.18 -5.62
N MET A 224 -4.76 -9.91 -5.59
CA MET A 224 -4.27 -9.19 -4.41
C MET A 224 -5.00 -7.85 -4.28
N PRO A 225 -6.33 -7.87 -4.05
CA PRO A 225 -7.15 -6.66 -4.03
C PRO A 225 -6.78 -5.73 -2.87
N CYS A 226 -6.39 -4.49 -3.17
CA CYS A 226 -6.00 -3.52 -2.13
C CYS A 226 -7.15 -3.29 -1.12
N GLY A 227 -6.81 -3.28 0.18
CA GLY A 227 -7.79 -3.10 1.27
C GLY A 227 -8.54 -4.38 1.68
N TYR A 228 -8.22 -5.52 1.08
CA TYR A 228 -8.87 -6.80 1.38
C TYR A 228 -7.95 -7.67 2.23
N ASN A 229 -8.56 -8.31 3.23
CA ASN A 229 -7.97 -9.48 3.86
C ASN A 229 -8.15 -10.73 2.97
N LEU A 230 -7.48 -11.81 3.34
CA LEU A 230 -7.54 -13.07 2.57
C LEU A 230 -8.96 -13.60 2.34
N GLU A 231 -9.85 -13.51 3.33
CA GLU A 231 -11.22 -14.05 3.20
C GLU A 231 -12.03 -13.29 2.14
N ALA A 232 -11.94 -11.96 2.16
CA ALA A 232 -12.59 -11.10 1.18
C ALA A 232 -12.01 -11.35 -0.22
N ALA A 233 -10.68 -11.45 -0.34
CA ALA A 233 -10.01 -11.74 -1.61
C ALA A 233 -10.43 -13.11 -2.18
N ILE A 234 -10.55 -14.15 -1.36
CA ILE A 234 -11.05 -15.47 -1.80
C ILE A 234 -12.50 -15.37 -2.30
N ARG A 235 -13.35 -14.62 -1.61
CA ARG A 235 -14.77 -14.50 -1.94
C ARG A 235 -14.98 -13.87 -3.32
N GLU A 236 -14.33 -12.75 -3.58
CA GLU A 236 -14.38 -12.09 -4.89
C GLU A 236 -13.60 -12.87 -5.95
N GLY A 237 -12.44 -13.44 -5.60
CA GLY A 237 -11.64 -14.27 -6.48
C GLY A 237 -12.43 -15.43 -7.09
N LYS A 238 -13.28 -16.10 -6.30
CA LYS A 238 -14.19 -17.15 -6.80
C LYS A 238 -15.12 -16.65 -7.89
N THR A 239 -15.68 -15.44 -7.75
CA THR A 239 -16.55 -14.85 -8.78
C THR A 239 -15.76 -14.44 -10.03
N LEU A 240 -14.50 -14.04 -9.86
CA LEU A 240 -13.62 -13.71 -10.98
C LEU A 240 -13.22 -14.96 -11.78
N MET A 241 -13.02 -16.10 -11.14
CA MET A 241 -12.68 -17.35 -11.81
C MET A 241 -13.75 -17.82 -12.82
N ASP A 242 -15.02 -17.45 -12.63
CA ASP A 242 -16.10 -17.79 -13.56
C ASP A 242 -16.08 -16.96 -14.86
N ARG A 243 -15.17 -15.98 -14.96
CA ARG A 243 -15.05 -15.13 -16.14
C ARG A 243 -14.48 -15.88 -17.34
N PRO A 244 -15.07 -15.74 -18.55
CA PRO A 244 -14.56 -16.41 -19.75
C PRO A 244 -13.14 -15.96 -20.12
N GLU A 245 -12.76 -14.72 -19.79
CA GLU A 245 -11.43 -14.18 -20.08
C GLU A 245 -10.32 -14.82 -19.25
N LEU A 246 -10.67 -15.42 -18.10
CA LEU A 246 -9.73 -16.11 -17.21
C LEU A 246 -9.75 -17.64 -17.39
N ALA A 247 -10.57 -18.17 -18.30
CA ALA A 247 -10.68 -19.62 -18.52
C ALA A 247 -9.37 -20.29 -18.98
N VAL A 248 -8.41 -19.52 -19.51
CA VAL A 248 -7.09 -20.01 -19.95
C VAL A 248 -6.05 -20.05 -18.82
N VAL A 249 -6.36 -19.48 -17.66
CA VAL A 249 -5.43 -19.38 -16.52
C VAL A 249 -5.35 -20.74 -15.82
N GLN A 250 -4.12 -21.24 -15.64
CA GLN A 250 -3.91 -22.55 -15.01
C GLN A 250 -3.98 -22.48 -13.49
N GLN A 251 -3.52 -21.37 -12.91
CA GLN A 251 -3.43 -21.17 -11.48
C GLN A 251 -4.00 -19.80 -11.07
N PHE A 252 -4.95 -19.79 -10.14
CA PHE A 252 -5.52 -18.56 -9.60
C PHE A 252 -5.31 -18.55 -8.08
N PHE A 253 -4.53 -17.61 -7.59
CA PHE A 253 -4.23 -17.42 -6.17
C PHE A 253 -4.95 -16.18 -5.66
N ALA A 254 -5.49 -16.25 -4.45
CA ALA A 254 -5.95 -15.08 -3.71
C ALA A 254 -4.98 -14.80 -2.57
N ALA A 255 -4.65 -13.53 -2.34
CA ALA A 255 -3.72 -13.10 -1.33
C ALA A 255 -4.32 -12.03 -0.41
N ASP A 256 -3.79 -11.97 0.81
CA ASP A 256 -4.04 -10.85 1.72
C ASP A 256 -3.21 -9.65 1.25
N ALA A 257 -3.84 -8.75 0.50
CA ALA A 257 -3.12 -7.61 -0.08
C ALA A 257 -2.68 -6.62 0.99
N SER A 258 -3.55 -6.38 1.97
CA SER A 258 -3.25 -5.48 3.09
C SER A 258 -2.02 -5.96 3.87
N ALA A 259 -1.84 -7.26 4.08
CA ALA A 259 -0.70 -7.77 4.83
C ALA A 259 0.61 -7.87 4.02
N TYR A 260 0.54 -7.98 2.68
CA TYR A 260 1.71 -8.40 1.90
C TYR A 260 2.03 -7.57 0.64
N PHE A 261 1.08 -6.79 0.10
CA PHE A 261 1.23 -6.16 -1.22
C PHE A 261 0.97 -4.66 -1.22
N SER A 262 0.02 -4.18 -0.42
CA SER A 262 -0.51 -2.80 -0.46
C SER A 262 0.01 -1.91 0.67
N ARG A 263 0.91 -2.44 1.52
CA ARG A 263 1.57 -1.71 2.61
C ARG A 263 3.09 -1.85 2.43
N PRO A 264 3.68 -1.07 1.52
CA PRO A 264 5.13 -1.10 1.29
C PRO A 264 5.91 -0.72 2.55
#